data_AF-B3QND6-F1
#
_entry.id   AF-B3QND6-F1
#
_cell.length_a   1.000
_cell.length_b   1.000
_cell.length_c   1.000
_cell.angle_alpha   90.00
_cell.angle_beta   90.00
_cell.angle_gamma   90.00
#
_symmetry.space_group_name_H-M   'P 1'
#
loop_
_entity.id
_entity.type
_entity.pdbx_description
1 polymer ?
#
loop_
_entity_poly.entity_id
_entity_poly.type
_entity_poly.pdbx_seq_one_letter_code
_entity_poly.pdbx_strand_id
1 'polypeptide(L)'
;MSKKTFNALISRGFDSQLANSIISKGLTLTKLKQSDSKALEKLGIDRLKIESILKEQRPPIPIDTVIKLLYESKRVCCICRDKDRSVVIHHIKEWHLSKDHSEDNLVVLCLEHHNDAHTKKGQSLSLTERQIIEAKKEWIKTVKCVDALTILGLSSHDGGRWDYFNHNRIFEMFLDKSLSNTDYKTTHRVQELGLINEIGTFSVKDSEKTQFYNFGDGHILYYYMKELFNDVLKTIPLIDITDKFNKEDIRALLTPGKFIAFQGGFYFKDLSSSNEGKNQRRLCYYKKDGVKLEFEFDAYEATSNSAWGTHLQGKKVVTPICFVKSVVEEKGEIIIGLSCLAIGSYFLEHQYRQNDDNLQLIKAKFSSYFDEDVDDL
;
A
#
# COMPACT_ATOMS: atom_id res chain seq x y z
N MET A 1 -10.53 -4.11 -25.03
CA MET A 1 -9.25 -4.77 -25.37
C MET A 1 -9.32 -5.68 -26.61
N SER A 2 -10.41 -6.40 -26.87
CA SER A 2 -10.50 -7.40 -27.96
C SER A 2 -10.16 -6.88 -29.36
N LYS A 3 -10.64 -5.69 -29.74
CA LYS A 3 -10.45 -5.14 -31.10
C LYS A 3 -8.98 -4.82 -31.44
N LYS A 4 -8.20 -4.38 -30.46
CA LYS A 4 -6.77 -4.03 -30.65
C LYS A 4 -5.91 -5.28 -30.86
N THR A 5 -6.15 -6.33 -30.07
CA THR A 5 -5.51 -7.63 -30.24
C THR A 5 -5.90 -8.28 -31.55
N PHE A 6 -7.19 -8.24 -31.91
CA PHE A 6 -7.68 -8.79 -33.18
C PHE A 6 -6.95 -8.15 -34.37
N ASN A 7 -6.95 -6.82 -34.46
CA ASN A 7 -6.28 -6.11 -35.54
C ASN A 7 -4.77 -6.45 -35.60
N ALA A 8 -4.11 -6.54 -34.44
CA ALA A 8 -2.71 -6.90 -34.38
C ALA A 8 -2.43 -8.32 -34.91
N LEU A 9 -3.31 -9.29 -34.65
CA LEU A 9 -3.19 -10.65 -35.18
C LEU A 9 -3.45 -10.70 -36.69
N ILE A 10 -4.50 -10.02 -37.17
CA ILE A 10 -4.80 -9.94 -38.61
C ILE A 10 -3.63 -9.31 -39.39
N SER A 11 -3.03 -8.24 -38.88
CA SER A 11 -1.85 -7.61 -39.51
C SER A 11 -0.62 -8.54 -39.58
N ARG A 12 -0.62 -9.65 -38.85
CA ARG A 12 0.44 -10.68 -38.84
C ARG A 12 0.05 -11.93 -39.64
N GLY A 13 -1.01 -11.84 -40.44
CA GLY A 13 -1.48 -12.92 -41.30
C GLY A 13 -2.21 -14.04 -40.57
N PHE A 14 -2.74 -13.80 -39.37
CA PHE A 14 -3.67 -14.73 -38.72
C PHE A 14 -5.01 -14.67 -39.43
N ASP A 15 -5.64 -15.83 -39.65
CA ASP A 15 -7.02 -15.84 -40.13
C ASP A 15 -7.98 -15.40 -39.02
N SER A 16 -9.15 -14.91 -39.43
CA SER A 16 -10.14 -14.33 -38.53
C SER A 16 -10.72 -15.33 -37.53
N GLN A 17 -10.82 -16.62 -37.89
CA GLN A 17 -11.32 -17.66 -36.99
C GLN A 17 -10.32 -17.97 -35.88
N LEU A 18 -9.05 -18.16 -36.23
CA LEU A 18 -7.97 -18.38 -35.27
C LEU A 18 -7.77 -17.15 -34.36
N ALA A 19 -7.79 -15.93 -34.92
CA ALA A 19 -7.68 -14.71 -34.13
C ALA A 19 -8.82 -14.58 -33.10
N ASN A 20 -10.06 -14.89 -33.48
CA ASN A 20 -11.20 -14.89 -32.56
C ASN A 20 -11.08 -15.99 -31.49
N SER A 21 -10.61 -17.19 -31.86
CA SER A 21 -10.36 -18.30 -30.92
C SER A 21 -9.29 -17.95 -29.86
N ILE A 22 -8.23 -17.23 -30.26
CA ILE A 22 -7.20 -16.74 -29.33
C ILE A 22 -7.80 -15.72 -28.35
N ILE A 23 -8.61 -14.79 -28.84
CA ILE A 23 -9.23 -13.75 -28.02
C ILE A 23 -10.28 -14.32 -27.07
N SER A 24 -11.09 -15.30 -27.51
CA SER A 24 -12.10 -15.94 -26.66
C SER A 24 -11.46 -16.72 -25.51
N LYS A 25 -10.22 -17.20 -25.68
CA LYS A 25 -9.38 -17.77 -24.62
C LYS A 25 -8.72 -16.72 -23.71
N GLY A 26 -9.00 -15.43 -23.91
CA GLY A 26 -8.42 -14.34 -23.12
C GLY A 26 -6.93 -14.10 -23.36
N LEU A 27 -6.39 -14.57 -24.49
CA LEU A 27 -5.00 -14.39 -24.88
C LEU A 27 -4.81 -13.10 -25.67
N THR A 28 -3.73 -12.38 -25.36
CA THR A 28 -3.32 -11.16 -26.05
C THR A 28 -2.02 -11.39 -26.81
N LEU A 29 -1.68 -10.54 -27.79
CA LEU A 29 -0.39 -10.62 -28.48
C LEU A 29 0.79 -10.62 -27.50
N THR A 30 0.71 -9.84 -26.42
CA THR A 30 1.71 -9.83 -25.35
C THR A 30 1.85 -11.20 -24.69
N LYS A 31 0.74 -11.86 -24.36
CA LYS A 31 0.75 -13.22 -23.79
C LYS A 31 1.33 -14.24 -24.77
N LEU A 32 1.05 -14.09 -26.07
CA LEU A 32 1.63 -14.97 -27.09
C LEU A 32 3.16 -14.82 -27.16
N LYS A 33 3.69 -13.58 -27.08
CA LYS A 33 5.14 -13.32 -27.06
C LYS A 33 5.86 -13.84 -25.81
N GLN A 34 5.11 -14.09 -24.74
CA GLN A 34 5.58 -14.65 -23.47
C GLN A 34 5.41 -16.18 -23.40
N SER A 35 4.72 -16.78 -24.36
CA SER A 35 4.47 -18.23 -24.39
C SER A 35 5.63 -18.96 -25.06
N ASP A 36 5.88 -20.21 -24.65
CA ASP A 36 6.81 -21.08 -25.35
C ASP A 36 6.23 -21.57 -26.70
N SER A 37 7.11 -22.03 -27.60
CA SER A 37 6.72 -22.47 -28.94
C SER A 37 5.72 -23.64 -28.91
N LYS A 38 5.86 -24.58 -27.99
CA LYS A 38 4.97 -25.75 -27.87
C LYS A 38 3.56 -25.35 -27.46
N ALA A 39 3.43 -24.37 -26.57
CA ALA A 39 2.16 -23.81 -26.16
C ALA A 39 1.46 -23.10 -27.32
N LEU A 40 2.23 -22.37 -28.14
CA LEU A 40 1.70 -21.70 -29.34
C LEU A 40 1.28 -22.71 -30.43
N GLU A 41 2.03 -23.79 -30.63
CA GLU A 41 1.66 -24.88 -31.55
C GLU A 41 0.33 -25.54 -31.13
N LYS A 42 0.13 -25.78 -29.83
CA LYS A 42 -1.14 -26.29 -29.28
C LYS A 42 -2.34 -25.36 -29.51
N LEU A 43 -2.11 -24.08 -29.79
CA LEU A 43 -3.16 -23.13 -30.16
C LEU A 43 -3.52 -23.20 -31.65
N GLY A 44 -2.87 -24.06 -32.44
CA GLY A 44 -3.07 -24.17 -33.89
C GLY A 44 -2.34 -23.08 -34.68
N ILE A 45 -1.32 -22.45 -34.07
CA ILE A 45 -0.54 -21.41 -34.73
C ILE A 45 0.56 -22.08 -35.56
N ASP A 46 0.62 -21.73 -36.84
CA ASP A 46 1.65 -22.23 -37.77
C ASP A 46 3.06 -21.82 -37.32
N ARG A 47 4.04 -22.69 -37.57
CA ARG A 47 5.44 -22.52 -37.14
C ARG A 47 6.09 -21.24 -37.66
N LEU A 48 5.80 -20.82 -38.89
CA LEU A 48 6.32 -19.55 -39.44
C LEU A 48 5.76 -18.34 -38.69
N LYS A 49 4.48 -18.40 -38.29
CA LYS A 49 3.84 -17.34 -37.49
C LYS A 49 4.38 -17.32 -36.06
N ILE A 50 4.66 -18.48 -35.48
CA ILE A 50 5.32 -18.59 -34.16
C ILE A 50 6.69 -17.92 -34.20
N GLU A 51 7.53 -18.26 -35.19
CA GLU A 51 8.85 -17.65 -35.33
C GLU A 51 8.77 -16.13 -35.52
N SER A 52 7.80 -15.66 -36.33
CA SER A 52 7.56 -14.24 -36.53
C SER A 52 7.23 -13.53 -35.22
N ILE A 53 6.26 -14.05 -34.45
CA ILE A 53 5.85 -13.46 -33.16
C ILE A 53 7.00 -13.44 -32.15
N LEU A 54 7.79 -14.51 -32.06
CA LEU A 54 8.87 -14.64 -31.08
C LEU A 54 10.11 -13.80 -31.41
N LYS A 55 10.31 -13.45 -32.69
CA LYS A 55 11.36 -12.53 -33.17
C LYS A 55 10.99 -11.05 -33.01
N GLU A 56 9.70 -10.73 -32.85
CA GLU A 56 9.30 -9.34 -32.65
C GLU A 56 9.87 -8.71 -31.37
N GLN A 57 9.88 -7.38 -31.36
CA GLN A 57 10.33 -6.59 -30.22
C GLN A 57 9.62 -7.03 -28.92
N ARG A 58 10.44 -7.13 -27.87
CA ARG A 58 10.04 -7.42 -26.49
C ARG A 58 8.88 -6.50 -26.07
N PRO A 59 7.78 -7.03 -25.52
CA PRO A 59 6.73 -6.20 -24.96
C PRO A 59 7.25 -5.45 -23.72
N PRO A 60 6.72 -4.24 -23.44
CA PRO A 60 7.06 -3.51 -22.23
C PRO A 60 6.70 -4.32 -20.98
N ILE A 61 7.42 -4.09 -19.88
CA ILE A 61 7.04 -4.63 -18.58
C ILE A 61 5.68 -4.02 -18.21
N PRO A 62 4.69 -4.79 -17.72
CA PRO A 62 3.40 -4.24 -17.29
C PRO A 62 3.59 -3.11 -16.27
N ILE A 63 2.83 -2.03 -16.40
CA ILE A 63 2.99 -0.84 -15.56
C ILE A 63 2.78 -1.15 -14.08
N ASP A 64 1.80 -1.99 -13.73
CA ASP A 64 1.54 -2.41 -12.36
C ASP A 64 2.75 -3.11 -11.74
N THR A 65 3.42 -3.97 -12.52
CA THR A 65 4.66 -4.65 -12.10
C THR A 65 5.80 -3.65 -11.89
N VAL A 66 5.93 -2.64 -12.76
CA VAL A 66 6.92 -1.57 -12.62
C VAL A 66 6.68 -0.77 -11.34
N ILE A 67 5.44 -0.31 -11.10
CA ILE A 67 5.06 0.45 -9.91
C ILE A 67 5.39 -0.36 -8.65
N LYS A 68 4.96 -1.63 -8.61
CA LYS A 68 5.19 -2.49 -7.46
C LYS A 68 6.67 -2.73 -7.19
N LEU A 69 7.47 -3.03 -8.21
CA LEU A 69 8.92 -3.22 -8.05
C LEU A 69 9.62 -1.97 -7.52
N LEU A 70 9.25 -0.79 -8.04
CA LEU A 70 9.81 0.48 -7.59
C LEU A 70 9.38 0.83 -6.17
N TYR A 71 8.17 0.47 -5.77
CA TYR A 71 7.70 0.64 -4.40
C TYR A 71 8.40 -0.30 -3.42
N GLU A 72 8.43 -1.60 -3.71
CA GLU A 72 9.03 -2.63 -2.85
C GLU A 72 10.54 -2.48 -2.74
N SER A 73 11.19 -1.83 -3.71
CA SER A 73 12.60 -1.48 -3.65
C SER A 73 12.89 -0.12 -3.01
N LYS A 74 11.86 0.68 -2.67
CA LYS A 74 11.99 2.11 -2.33
C LYS A 74 12.80 2.91 -3.35
N ARG A 75 12.70 2.52 -4.63
CA ARG A 75 13.43 3.08 -5.77
C ARG A 75 14.96 3.06 -5.62
N VAL A 76 15.50 2.13 -4.82
CA VAL A 76 16.95 1.95 -4.69
C VAL A 76 17.42 0.58 -5.19
N CYS A 77 18.71 0.52 -5.53
CA CYS A 77 19.35 -0.73 -5.93
C CYS A 77 19.32 -1.75 -4.78
N CYS A 78 18.91 -3.00 -5.03
CA CYS A 78 18.89 -4.01 -3.96
C CYS A 78 20.29 -4.43 -3.48
N ILE A 79 21.36 -4.11 -4.23
CA ILE A 79 22.75 -4.42 -3.89
C ILE A 79 23.34 -3.33 -2.98
N CYS A 80 23.51 -2.10 -3.47
CA CYS A 80 24.13 -1.03 -2.68
C CYS A 80 23.17 -0.19 -1.85
N ARG A 81 21.85 -0.22 -2.15
CA ARG A 81 20.79 0.52 -1.43
C ARG A 81 21.01 2.04 -1.38
N ASP A 82 21.86 2.55 -2.28
CA ASP A 82 22.20 3.96 -2.40
C ASP A 82 21.03 4.73 -3.03
N LYS A 83 20.49 5.70 -2.30
CA LYS A 83 19.35 6.54 -2.69
C LYS A 83 19.70 7.60 -3.73
N ASP A 84 20.98 7.93 -3.88
CA ASP A 84 21.44 9.00 -4.77
C ASP A 84 21.77 8.45 -6.17
N ARG A 85 21.67 7.13 -6.37
CA ARG A 85 21.90 6.48 -7.66
C ARG A 85 20.62 6.29 -8.45
N SER A 86 20.69 6.57 -9.75
CA SER A 86 19.64 6.20 -10.70
C SER A 86 19.54 4.68 -10.82
N VAL A 87 18.30 4.18 -10.94
CA VAL A 87 17.99 2.76 -11.00
C VAL A 87 17.29 2.36 -12.30
N VAL A 88 17.43 1.08 -12.65
CA VAL A 88 16.79 0.43 -13.79
C VAL A 88 16.20 -0.91 -13.34
N ILE A 89 15.16 -1.39 -14.04
CA ILE A 89 14.61 -2.72 -13.83
C ILE A 89 15.38 -3.71 -14.71
N HIS A 90 16.00 -4.70 -14.06
CA HIS A 90 16.78 -5.75 -14.68
C HIS A 90 16.05 -7.09 -14.62
N HIS A 91 16.21 -7.90 -15.66
CA HIS A 91 15.77 -9.29 -15.73
C HIS A 91 16.85 -10.18 -15.13
N ILE A 92 16.59 -10.81 -13.98
CA ILE A 92 17.56 -11.71 -13.32
C ILE A 92 17.98 -12.82 -14.29
N LYS A 93 17.01 -13.52 -14.88
CA LYS A 93 17.22 -14.37 -16.04
C LYS A 93 16.81 -13.62 -17.30
N GLU A 94 17.78 -13.43 -18.19
CA GLU A 94 17.65 -12.62 -19.40
C GLU A 94 16.36 -12.91 -20.18
N TRP A 95 15.69 -11.84 -20.64
CA TRP A 95 14.44 -11.93 -21.40
C TRP A 95 14.53 -12.86 -22.62
N HIS A 96 15.68 -12.87 -23.32
CA HIS A 96 15.82 -13.73 -24.51
C HIS A 96 15.67 -15.22 -24.17
N LEU A 97 16.06 -15.61 -22.94
CA LEU A 97 16.00 -16.98 -22.43
C LEU A 97 14.70 -17.27 -21.67
N SER A 98 14.18 -16.31 -20.90
CA SER A 98 13.05 -16.52 -19.99
C SER A 98 11.70 -16.13 -20.58
N LYS A 99 11.66 -15.08 -21.43
CA LYS A 99 10.43 -14.40 -21.87
C LYS A 99 9.51 -14.02 -20.69
N ASP A 100 10.09 -13.75 -19.53
CA ASP A 100 9.37 -13.63 -18.28
C ASP A 100 9.45 -12.22 -17.68
N HIS A 101 8.29 -11.59 -17.47
CA HIS A 101 8.13 -10.31 -16.76
C HIS A 101 7.54 -10.50 -15.36
N SER A 102 7.55 -11.72 -14.82
CA SER A 102 7.15 -11.99 -13.45
C SER A 102 8.02 -11.19 -12.49
N GLU A 103 7.43 -10.79 -11.37
CA GLU A 103 8.15 -10.08 -10.33
C GLU A 103 9.36 -10.87 -9.84
N ASP A 104 9.26 -12.20 -9.75
CA ASP A 104 10.34 -13.08 -9.31
C ASP A 104 11.57 -12.99 -10.20
N ASN A 105 11.38 -12.74 -11.51
CA ASN A 105 12.46 -12.59 -12.48
C ASN A 105 12.92 -11.14 -12.66
N LEU A 106 12.33 -10.18 -11.96
CA LEU A 106 12.66 -8.75 -12.09
C LEU A 106 13.31 -8.21 -10.82
N VAL A 107 14.24 -7.28 -10.96
CA VAL A 107 14.94 -6.64 -9.85
C VAL A 107 15.28 -5.19 -10.17
N VAL A 108 15.40 -4.35 -9.15
CA VAL A 108 15.82 -2.95 -9.29
C VAL A 108 17.31 -2.84 -8.95
N LEU A 109 18.11 -2.38 -9.91
CA LEU A 109 19.57 -2.20 -9.78
C LEU A 109 19.97 -0.78 -10.19
N CYS A 110 21.06 -0.25 -9.62
CA CYS A 110 21.70 0.92 -10.19
C CYS A 110 22.50 0.55 -11.45
N LEU A 111 22.85 1.53 -12.28
CA LEU A 111 23.55 1.30 -13.54
C LEU A 111 24.86 0.52 -13.39
N GLU A 112 25.59 0.75 -12.30
CA GLU A 112 26.85 0.03 -12.01
C GLU A 112 26.63 -1.47 -11.78
N HIS A 113 25.75 -1.82 -10.83
CA HIS A 113 25.44 -3.22 -10.55
C HIS A 113 24.65 -3.90 -11.67
N HIS A 114 23.89 -3.14 -12.45
CA HIS A 114 23.29 -3.63 -13.70
C HIS A 114 24.38 -4.09 -14.69
N ASN A 115 25.45 -3.32 -14.84
CA ASN A 115 26.58 -3.69 -15.71
C ASN A 115 27.34 -4.90 -15.16
N ASP A 116 27.51 -5.00 -13.84
CA ASP A 116 28.15 -6.16 -13.20
C ASP A 116 27.32 -7.45 -13.30
N ALA A 117 26.00 -7.34 -13.43
CA ALA A 117 25.10 -8.47 -13.68
C ALA A 117 25.16 -8.94 -15.15
N HIS A 118 25.34 -8.02 -16.10
CA HIS A 118 25.45 -8.36 -17.53
C HIS A 118 26.85 -8.82 -17.96
N THR A 119 27.90 -8.32 -17.31
CA THR A 119 29.28 -8.47 -17.82
C THR A 119 30.02 -9.55 -17.07
N LYS A 120 30.42 -10.64 -17.76
CA LYS A 120 31.46 -11.55 -17.25
C LYS A 120 32.81 -10.87 -17.35
N LYS A 121 33.20 -10.10 -16.33
CA LYS A 121 34.52 -9.47 -16.26
C LYS A 121 35.59 -10.52 -15.91
N GLY A 122 36.74 -10.46 -16.57
CA GLY A 122 37.81 -11.46 -16.41
C GLY A 122 38.58 -11.39 -15.08
N GLN A 123 38.63 -10.23 -14.43
CA GLN A 123 39.37 -10.02 -13.17
C GLN A 123 38.49 -9.58 -11.98
N SER A 124 37.27 -9.11 -12.21
CA SER A 124 36.33 -8.73 -11.17
C SER A 124 35.19 -9.75 -11.08
N LEU A 125 34.71 -9.99 -9.87
CA LEU A 125 33.59 -10.89 -9.63
C LEU A 125 32.32 -10.29 -10.24
N SER A 126 31.71 -11.00 -11.18
CA SER A 126 30.40 -10.64 -11.73
C SER A 126 29.30 -10.97 -10.70
N LEU A 127 28.22 -10.20 -10.72
CA LEU A 127 27.05 -10.51 -9.90
C LEU A 127 26.31 -11.70 -10.51
N THR A 128 26.20 -12.78 -9.75
CA THR A 128 25.45 -13.97 -10.17
C THR A 128 23.96 -13.79 -9.93
N GLU A 129 23.13 -14.51 -10.70
CA GLU A 129 21.66 -14.55 -10.51
C GLU A 129 21.30 -14.86 -9.05
N ARG A 130 22.01 -15.82 -8.44
CA ARG A 130 21.79 -16.22 -7.04
C ARG A 130 22.03 -15.07 -6.07
N GLN A 131 23.14 -14.34 -6.20
CA GLN A 131 23.45 -13.20 -5.34
C GLN A 131 22.39 -12.10 -5.46
N ILE A 132 21.90 -11.85 -6.68
CA ILE A 132 20.85 -10.87 -6.95
C ILE A 132 19.53 -11.27 -6.28
N ILE A 133 19.14 -12.55 -6.40
CA ILE A 133 17.93 -13.08 -5.75
C ILE A 133 18.02 -12.96 -4.23
N GLU A 134 19.15 -13.36 -3.64
CA GLU A 134 19.38 -13.29 -2.20
C GLU A 134 19.34 -11.82 -1.71
N ALA A 135 20.03 -10.91 -2.39
CA ALA A 135 20.05 -9.49 -2.05
C ALA A 135 18.66 -8.84 -2.19
N LYS A 136 17.91 -9.16 -3.25
CA LYS A 136 16.52 -8.70 -3.42
C LYS A 136 15.64 -9.16 -2.27
N LYS A 137 15.72 -10.44 -1.89
CA LYS A 137 14.92 -11.02 -0.80
C LYS A 137 15.22 -10.35 0.52
N GLU A 138 16.50 -10.13 0.83
CA GLU A 138 16.92 -9.44 2.05
C GLU A 138 16.44 -7.98 2.05
N TRP A 139 16.59 -7.28 0.92
CA TRP A 139 16.15 -5.89 0.82
C TRP A 139 14.64 -5.73 1.01
N ILE A 140 13.84 -6.56 0.34
CA ILE A 140 12.37 -6.54 0.50
C ILE A 140 11.96 -6.82 1.95
N LYS A 141 12.68 -7.72 2.65
CA LYS A 141 12.41 -7.99 4.08
C LYS A 141 12.64 -6.73 4.92
N THR A 142 13.71 -5.99 4.65
CA THR A 142 14.02 -4.73 5.35
C THR A 142 12.97 -3.66 5.05
N VAL A 143 12.61 -3.48 3.78
CA VAL A 143 11.66 -2.45 3.33
C VAL A 143 10.27 -2.62 3.94
N LYS A 144 9.81 -3.86 4.18
CA LYS A 144 8.47 -4.15 4.72
C LYS A 144 8.16 -3.45 6.05
N CYS A 145 9.17 -3.15 6.86
CA CYS A 145 8.98 -2.46 8.13
C CYS A 145 9.16 -0.93 8.05
N VAL A 146 9.68 -0.41 6.94
CA VAL A 146 10.05 1.01 6.81
C VAL A 146 8.84 1.93 6.91
N ASP A 147 7.72 1.57 6.30
CA ASP A 147 6.51 2.41 6.31
C ASP A 147 5.90 2.46 7.70
N ALA A 148 5.83 1.33 8.40
CA ALA A 148 5.42 1.26 9.79
C ALA A 148 6.29 2.16 10.69
N LEU A 149 7.61 2.09 10.54
CA LEU A 149 8.54 2.94 11.29
C LEU A 149 8.37 4.42 10.93
N THR A 150 8.12 4.73 9.67
CA THR A 150 7.86 6.11 9.21
C THR A 150 6.62 6.67 9.89
N ILE A 151 5.50 5.95 9.85
CA ILE A 151 4.26 6.34 10.53
C ILE A 151 4.46 6.51 12.04
N LEU A 152 5.19 5.61 12.68
CA LEU A 152 5.54 5.74 14.10
C LEU A 152 6.35 7.02 14.36
N GLY A 153 7.32 7.33 13.49
CA GLY A 153 8.06 8.59 13.52
C GLY A 153 7.15 9.82 13.42
N LEU A 154 6.19 9.82 12.48
CA LEU A 154 5.22 10.90 12.33
C LEU A 154 4.32 11.07 13.58
N SER A 155 4.01 9.98 14.26
CA SER A 155 3.19 9.97 15.48
C SER A 155 3.92 10.42 16.75
N SER A 156 5.26 10.51 16.70
CA SER A 156 6.10 10.72 17.89
C SER A 156 6.34 12.20 18.23
N HIS A 157 5.81 13.14 17.44
CA HIS A 157 5.93 14.57 17.70
C HIS A 157 4.99 15.04 18.83
N ASP A 158 5.30 16.22 19.40
CA ASP A 158 4.48 16.83 20.42
C ASP A 158 3.05 17.08 19.90
N GLY A 159 2.06 16.58 20.62
CA GLY A 159 0.65 16.63 20.21
C GLY A 159 0.16 15.50 19.29
N GLY A 160 1.01 14.61 18.79
CA GLY A 160 0.59 13.41 18.04
C GLY A 160 -0.13 12.40 18.93
N ARG A 161 -1.33 11.94 18.52
CA ARG A 161 -2.15 11.04 19.35
C ARG A 161 -2.95 10.03 18.53
N TRP A 162 -3.22 8.88 19.14
CA TRP A 162 -4.17 7.90 18.61
C TRP A 162 -5.55 8.20 19.18
N ASP A 163 -6.51 8.54 18.33
CA ASP A 163 -7.89 8.87 18.72
C ASP A 163 -8.79 7.63 18.81
N TYR A 164 -8.39 6.52 18.19
CA TYR A 164 -9.17 5.28 18.14
C TYR A 164 -8.25 4.06 18.06
N PHE A 165 -8.65 2.98 18.73
CA PHE A 165 -8.08 1.64 18.60
C PHE A 165 -9.20 0.61 18.44
N ASN A 166 -9.06 -0.29 17.48
CA ASN A 166 -9.85 -1.50 17.39
C ASN A 166 -9.21 -2.56 18.28
N HIS A 167 -9.61 -2.60 19.55
CA HIS A 167 -8.92 -3.40 20.56
C HIS A 167 -8.89 -4.87 20.20
N ASN A 168 -10.02 -5.42 19.74
CA ASN A 168 -10.14 -6.83 19.39
C ASN A 168 -9.17 -7.23 18.28
N ARG A 169 -9.07 -6.42 17.22
CA ARG A 169 -8.15 -6.70 16.11
C ARG A 169 -6.70 -6.53 16.50
N ILE A 170 -6.39 -5.53 17.32
CA ILE A 170 -5.03 -5.31 17.80
C ILE A 170 -4.60 -6.45 18.74
N PHE A 171 -5.47 -6.92 19.63
CA PHE A 171 -5.17 -8.07 20.50
C PHE A 171 -5.01 -9.37 19.74
N GLU A 172 -5.88 -9.64 18.75
CA GLU A 172 -5.72 -10.77 17.82
C GLU A 172 -4.31 -10.78 17.23
N MET A 173 -3.86 -9.64 16.71
CA MET A 173 -2.54 -9.50 16.11
C MET A 173 -1.40 -9.59 17.12
N PHE A 174 -1.57 -9.03 18.31
CA PHE A 174 -0.60 -9.10 19.40
C PHE A 174 -0.32 -10.55 19.81
N LEU A 175 -1.40 -11.34 19.98
CA LEU A 175 -1.33 -12.75 20.34
C LEU A 175 -0.79 -13.62 19.18
N ASP A 176 -1.27 -13.41 17.95
CA ASP A 176 -0.83 -14.15 16.76
C ASP A 176 0.67 -13.96 16.46
N LYS A 177 1.22 -12.82 16.86
CA LYS A 177 2.66 -12.50 16.71
C LYS A 177 3.50 -12.90 17.92
N SER A 178 2.90 -13.52 18.94
CA SER A 178 3.55 -13.87 20.20
C SER A 178 4.32 -12.69 20.81
N LEU A 179 3.74 -11.48 20.72
CA LEU A 179 4.36 -10.29 21.29
C LEU A 179 4.26 -10.32 22.82
N SER A 180 5.21 -9.65 23.48
CA SER A 180 5.25 -9.52 24.94
C SER A 180 5.03 -8.08 25.34
N ASN A 181 4.27 -7.86 26.41
CA ASN A 181 4.09 -6.56 27.03
C ASN A 181 5.01 -6.33 28.24
N THR A 182 5.91 -7.26 28.57
CA THR A 182 6.76 -7.18 29.78
C THR A 182 7.59 -5.90 29.87
N ASP A 183 7.99 -5.36 28.72
CA ASP A 183 8.93 -4.24 28.65
C ASP A 183 8.20 -2.88 28.55
N TYR A 184 6.86 -2.86 28.59
CA TYR A 184 6.10 -1.62 28.51
C TYR A 184 6.17 -0.88 29.83
N LYS A 185 6.34 0.44 29.76
CA LYS A 185 6.43 1.30 30.94
C LYS A 185 5.16 1.24 31.79
N THR A 186 4.03 0.94 31.16
CA THR A 186 2.72 0.89 31.79
C THR A 186 2.31 -0.49 32.31
N THR A 187 2.97 -1.59 31.90
CA THR A 187 2.50 -2.96 32.17
C THR A 187 2.28 -3.24 33.65
N HIS A 188 3.28 -2.97 34.49
CA HIS A 188 3.15 -3.19 35.93
C HIS A 188 1.93 -2.44 36.51
N ARG A 189 1.74 -1.18 36.10
CA ARG A 189 0.66 -0.34 36.62
C ARG A 189 -0.71 -0.80 36.16
N VAL A 190 -0.88 -1.18 34.89
CA VAL A 190 -2.18 -1.67 34.40
C VAL A 190 -2.53 -3.06 34.94
N GLN A 191 -1.54 -3.88 35.29
CA GLN A 191 -1.76 -5.15 35.99
C GLN A 191 -2.16 -4.94 37.46
N GLU A 192 -1.47 -4.06 38.17
CA GLU A 192 -1.79 -3.70 39.56
C GLU A 192 -3.22 -3.18 39.70
N LEU A 193 -3.68 -2.39 38.71
CA LEU A 193 -5.04 -1.87 38.63
C LEU A 193 -6.07 -2.89 38.13
N GLY A 194 -5.65 -4.11 37.76
CA GLY A 194 -6.53 -5.14 37.22
C GLY A 194 -7.16 -4.80 35.86
N LEU A 195 -6.56 -3.89 35.10
CA LEU A 195 -7.07 -3.45 33.78
C LEU A 195 -6.74 -4.43 32.67
N ILE A 196 -5.66 -5.20 32.83
CA ILE A 196 -5.27 -6.28 31.92
C ILE A 196 -5.12 -7.61 32.66
N ASN A 197 -5.19 -8.71 31.91
CA ASN A 197 -4.96 -10.06 32.42
C ASN A 197 -3.52 -10.54 32.15
N GLU A 198 -3.23 -11.78 32.54
CA GLU A 198 -1.90 -12.40 32.42
C GLU A 198 -1.40 -12.51 30.98
N ILE A 199 -2.30 -12.54 29.99
CA ILE A 199 -1.95 -12.60 28.56
C ILE A 199 -1.86 -11.22 27.91
N GLY A 200 -1.97 -10.13 28.68
CA GLY A 200 -1.84 -8.77 28.16
C GLY A 200 -3.06 -8.24 27.43
N THR A 201 -4.24 -8.81 27.65
CA THR A 201 -5.50 -8.30 27.08
C THR A 201 -6.38 -7.70 28.16
N PHE A 202 -7.40 -6.92 27.79
CA PHE A 202 -8.25 -6.25 28.76
C PHE A 202 -8.99 -7.22 29.69
N SER A 203 -8.96 -6.90 30.98
CA SER A 203 -9.84 -7.47 32.01
C SER A 203 -11.03 -6.55 32.32
N VAL A 204 -11.00 -5.31 31.81
CA VAL A 204 -12.04 -4.31 32.01
C VAL A 204 -13.33 -4.78 31.34
N LYS A 205 -14.42 -4.80 32.12
CA LYS A 205 -15.76 -5.06 31.57
C LYS A 205 -16.22 -3.87 30.76
N ASP A 206 -17.06 -4.12 29.76
CA ASP A 206 -17.71 -3.05 29.01
C ASP A 206 -18.40 -2.06 29.94
N SER A 207 -18.33 -0.79 29.56
CA SER A 207 -18.91 0.33 30.28
C SER A 207 -20.12 0.87 29.51
N GLU A 208 -21.18 1.25 30.22
CA GLU A 208 -22.30 2.01 29.63
C GLU A 208 -21.97 3.51 29.46
N LYS A 209 -20.72 3.91 29.69
CA LYS A 209 -20.29 5.30 29.49
C LYS A 209 -20.22 5.67 28.01
N THR A 210 -20.12 6.98 27.78
CA THR A 210 -19.99 7.58 26.44
C THR A 210 -18.84 7.01 25.60
N GLN A 211 -17.72 6.61 26.21
CA GLN A 211 -16.62 5.92 25.52
C GLN A 211 -15.81 5.05 26.47
N PHE A 212 -15.12 4.05 25.93
CA PHE A 212 -14.38 3.01 26.64
C PHE A 212 -13.37 3.56 27.65
N TYR A 213 -12.61 4.59 27.25
CA TYR A 213 -11.57 5.19 28.09
C TYR A 213 -12.08 6.22 29.10
N ASN A 214 -13.41 6.39 29.24
CA ASN A 214 -14.00 7.40 30.12
C ASN A 214 -14.00 6.97 31.60
N PHE A 215 -12.83 6.80 32.21
CA PHE A 215 -12.69 6.50 33.63
C PHE A 215 -11.34 6.99 34.16
N GLY A 216 -11.19 7.05 35.50
CA GLY A 216 -10.03 7.69 36.15
C GLY A 216 -8.67 7.20 35.62
N ASP A 217 -8.50 5.89 35.51
CA ASP A 217 -7.26 5.26 35.00
C ASP A 217 -7.22 5.04 33.49
N GLY A 218 -8.21 5.55 32.74
CA GLY A 218 -8.33 5.35 31.29
C GLY A 218 -7.11 5.87 30.52
N HIS A 219 -6.50 6.95 31.01
CA HIS A 219 -5.28 7.50 30.43
C HIS A 219 -4.10 6.51 30.50
N ILE A 220 -3.95 5.74 31.58
CA ILE A 220 -2.89 4.73 31.73
C ILE A 220 -3.15 3.57 30.75
N LEU A 221 -4.40 3.13 30.64
CA LEU A 221 -4.80 2.10 29.70
C LEU A 221 -4.56 2.52 28.24
N TYR A 222 -4.79 3.80 27.93
CA TYR A 222 -4.47 4.37 26.62
C TYR A 222 -2.97 4.29 26.32
N TYR A 223 -2.10 4.66 27.27
CA TYR A 223 -0.66 4.56 27.07
C TYR A 223 -0.20 3.11 26.88
N TYR A 224 -0.79 2.17 27.63
CA TYR A 224 -0.58 0.75 27.41
C TYR A 224 -0.96 0.32 25.98
N MET A 225 -2.15 0.70 25.53
CA MET A 225 -2.59 0.38 24.17
C MET A 225 -1.74 1.03 23.09
N LYS A 226 -1.20 2.24 23.35
CA LYS A 226 -0.25 2.88 22.46
C LYS A 226 1.06 2.09 22.37
N GLU A 227 1.64 1.65 23.49
CA GLU A 227 2.85 0.82 23.51
C GLU A 227 2.62 -0.50 22.77
N LEU A 228 1.52 -1.19 23.07
CA LEU A 228 1.12 -2.45 22.44
C LEU A 228 0.90 -2.28 20.92
N PHE A 229 0.14 -1.27 20.51
CA PHE A 229 -0.12 -1.01 19.10
C PHE A 229 1.15 -0.65 18.34
N ASN A 230 2.08 0.10 18.96
CA ASN A 230 3.36 0.41 18.33
C ASN A 230 4.16 -0.85 18.00
N ASP A 231 4.14 -1.86 18.88
CA ASP A 231 4.81 -3.12 18.62
C ASP A 231 4.09 -3.95 17.56
N VAL A 232 2.76 -4.04 17.61
CA VAL A 232 1.96 -4.66 16.54
C VAL A 232 2.31 -4.01 15.19
N LEU A 233 2.34 -2.68 15.12
CA LEU A 233 2.62 -1.92 13.90
C LEU A 233 4.01 -2.25 13.32
N LYS A 234 5.04 -2.45 14.15
CA LYS A 234 6.38 -2.86 13.69
C LYS A 234 6.41 -4.24 13.02
N THR A 235 5.45 -5.10 13.32
CA THR A 235 5.39 -6.48 12.78
C THR A 235 4.62 -6.61 11.48
N ILE A 236 3.84 -5.60 11.09
CA ILE A 236 2.96 -5.69 9.92
C ILE A 236 3.64 -5.09 8.68
N PRO A 237 3.49 -5.73 7.51
CA PRO A 237 3.92 -5.14 6.25
C PRO A 237 2.92 -4.05 5.84
N LEU A 238 3.17 -2.83 6.32
CA LEU A 238 2.35 -1.66 6.06
C LEU A 238 2.71 -1.02 4.72
N ILE A 239 1.69 -0.59 3.97
CA ILE A 239 1.85 0.21 2.76
C ILE A 239 1.38 1.63 3.02
N ASP A 240 2.31 2.60 3.04
CA ASP A 240 1.92 4.01 3.05
C ASP A 240 1.53 4.47 1.64
N ILE A 241 0.25 4.81 1.47
CA ILE A 241 -0.34 5.27 0.21
C ILE A 241 -0.55 6.78 0.15
N THR A 242 -0.03 7.55 1.11
CA THR A 242 -0.25 9.01 1.21
C THR A 242 0.16 9.78 -0.04
N ASP A 243 1.28 9.41 -0.66
CA ASP A 243 1.83 9.96 -1.91
C ASP A 243 1.45 9.15 -3.16
N LYS A 244 0.60 8.11 -3.00
CA LYS A 244 0.28 7.10 -4.03
C LYS A 244 -1.23 6.95 -4.23
N PHE A 245 -1.97 8.02 -3.95
CA PHE A 245 -3.43 8.00 -3.99
C PHE A 245 -3.99 8.31 -5.39
N ASN A 246 -3.69 7.45 -6.35
CA ASN A 246 -4.25 7.50 -7.71
C ASN A 246 -4.58 6.08 -8.20
N LYS A 247 -5.38 5.97 -9.27
CA LYS A 247 -5.87 4.67 -9.75
C LYS A 247 -4.79 3.68 -10.17
N GLU A 248 -3.69 4.15 -10.75
CA GLU A 248 -2.62 3.26 -11.23
C GLU A 248 -1.86 2.65 -10.06
N ASP A 249 -1.40 3.50 -9.13
CA ASP A 249 -0.71 3.04 -7.93
C ASP A 249 -1.58 2.15 -7.05
N ILE A 250 -2.85 2.51 -6.87
CA ILE A 250 -3.80 1.73 -6.06
C ILE A 250 -4.01 0.34 -6.66
N ARG A 251 -4.18 0.22 -7.99
CA ARG A 251 -4.33 -1.09 -8.66
C ARG A 251 -3.05 -1.93 -8.55
N ALA A 252 -1.89 -1.30 -8.63
CA ALA A 252 -0.61 -1.99 -8.57
C ALA A 252 -0.25 -2.47 -7.14
N LEU A 253 -0.59 -1.68 -6.13
CA LEU A 253 -0.11 -1.88 -4.76
C LEU A 253 -1.12 -2.56 -3.84
N LEU A 254 -2.42 -2.34 -4.07
CA LEU A 254 -3.45 -2.76 -3.12
C LEU A 254 -4.22 -3.99 -3.61
N THR A 255 -4.19 -5.02 -2.77
CA THR A 255 -5.01 -6.22 -2.87
C THR A 255 -5.60 -6.52 -1.49
N PRO A 256 -6.71 -7.28 -1.40
CA PRO A 256 -7.18 -7.81 -0.13
C PRO A 256 -6.05 -8.52 0.64
N GLY A 257 -6.02 -8.36 1.97
CA GLY A 257 -4.97 -8.94 2.82
C GLY A 257 -3.79 -8.02 3.15
N LYS A 258 -3.74 -6.81 2.58
CA LYS A 258 -2.67 -5.83 2.85
C LYS A 258 -3.04 -4.89 3.99
N PHE A 259 -2.04 -4.40 4.72
CA PHE A 259 -2.20 -3.29 5.66
C PHE A 259 -1.79 -1.99 4.97
N ILE A 260 -2.53 -0.92 5.21
CA ILE A 260 -2.27 0.39 4.64
C ILE A 260 -2.27 1.48 5.71
N ALA A 261 -1.51 2.55 5.45
CA ALA A 261 -1.63 3.83 6.12
C ALA A 261 -1.89 4.92 5.07
N PHE A 262 -2.68 5.92 5.45
CA PHE A 262 -2.96 7.06 4.58
C PHE A 262 -3.22 8.30 5.42
N GLN A 263 -2.45 9.36 5.24
CA GLN A 263 -2.71 10.65 5.89
C GLN A 263 -3.59 11.54 5.00
N GLY A 264 -4.86 11.69 5.34
CA GLY A 264 -5.86 12.31 4.48
C GLY A 264 -6.92 13.11 5.23
N GLY A 265 -7.64 13.98 4.51
CA GLY A 265 -8.81 14.69 5.04
C GLY A 265 -10.06 13.83 4.95
N PHE A 266 -10.30 12.96 5.92
CA PHE A 266 -11.43 12.03 5.95
C PHE A 266 -12.71 12.71 6.42
N TYR A 267 -13.85 12.16 5.96
CA TYR A 267 -15.19 12.49 6.43
C TYR A 267 -15.70 11.40 7.36
N PHE A 268 -16.28 11.81 8.47
CA PHE A 268 -16.91 10.97 9.48
C PHE A 268 -18.41 11.24 9.51
N LYS A 269 -19.21 10.17 9.46
CA LYS A 269 -20.67 10.24 9.47
C LYS A 269 -21.24 9.22 10.45
N ASP A 270 -22.11 9.67 11.34
CA ASP A 270 -22.83 8.77 12.24
C ASP A 270 -23.79 7.86 11.45
N LEU A 271 -23.77 6.58 11.80
CA LEU A 271 -24.64 5.53 11.26
C LEU A 271 -25.66 5.04 12.28
N SER A 272 -25.44 5.33 13.56
CA SER A 272 -26.39 5.05 14.64
C SER A 272 -26.69 6.32 15.42
N SER A 273 -27.80 6.30 16.16
CA SER A 273 -28.19 7.36 17.10
C SER A 273 -27.68 7.11 18.52
N SER A 274 -26.91 6.04 18.75
CA SER A 274 -26.37 5.73 20.07
C SER A 274 -25.20 6.67 20.39
N ASN A 275 -25.19 7.19 21.61
CA ASN A 275 -24.15 8.07 22.14
C ASN A 275 -23.54 7.53 23.45
N GLU A 276 -23.97 6.34 23.90
CA GLU A 276 -23.50 5.68 25.12
C GLU A 276 -23.25 4.20 24.86
N GLY A 277 -22.23 3.64 25.51
CA GLY A 277 -21.84 2.24 25.35
C GLY A 277 -21.45 1.89 23.92
N LYS A 278 -21.53 0.59 23.59
CA LYS A 278 -21.23 0.08 22.23
C LYS A 278 -22.27 0.51 21.21
N ASN A 279 -21.99 0.20 19.93
CA ASN A 279 -22.84 0.44 18.78
C ASN A 279 -22.99 1.93 18.41
N GLN A 280 -21.96 2.73 18.69
CA GLN A 280 -21.85 4.12 18.22
C GLN A 280 -21.19 4.13 16.84
N ARG A 281 -21.84 3.49 15.86
CA ARG A 281 -21.27 3.23 14.54
C ARG A 281 -21.07 4.52 13.76
N ARG A 282 -19.87 4.68 13.20
CA ARG A 282 -19.53 5.76 12.28
C ARG A 282 -18.92 5.21 10.99
N LEU A 283 -19.31 5.79 9.86
CA LEU A 283 -18.63 5.64 8.59
C LEU A 283 -17.50 6.65 8.51
N CYS A 284 -16.29 6.18 8.21
CA CYS A 284 -15.16 7.01 7.82
C CYS A 284 -14.88 6.78 6.33
N TYR A 285 -14.75 7.85 5.56
CA TYR A 285 -14.38 7.72 4.15
C TYR A 285 -13.53 8.88 3.63
N TYR A 286 -12.74 8.58 2.60
CA TYR A 286 -11.98 9.55 1.82
C TYR A 286 -12.21 9.25 0.33
N LYS A 287 -12.34 10.28 -0.49
CA LYS A 287 -12.54 10.14 -1.94
C LYS A 287 -11.78 11.23 -2.69
N LYS A 288 -10.93 10.82 -3.63
CA LYS A 288 -10.18 11.70 -4.55
C LYS A 288 -9.78 10.90 -5.79
N ASP A 289 -9.69 11.55 -6.95
CA ASP A 289 -9.18 10.97 -8.21
C ASP A 289 -9.83 9.63 -8.65
N GLY A 290 -11.12 9.49 -8.35
CA GLY A 290 -11.89 8.27 -8.65
C GLY A 290 -11.44 7.05 -7.85
N VAL A 291 -10.85 7.26 -6.68
CA VAL A 291 -10.57 6.25 -5.66
C VAL A 291 -11.27 6.65 -4.36
N LYS A 292 -11.91 5.68 -3.71
CA LYS A 292 -12.58 5.85 -2.42
C LYS A 292 -12.06 4.84 -1.40
N LEU A 293 -11.64 5.34 -0.24
CA LEU A 293 -11.41 4.53 0.96
C LEU A 293 -12.63 4.62 1.84
N GLU A 294 -13.09 3.50 2.39
CA GLU A 294 -14.17 3.51 3.39
C GLU A 294 -14.02 2.39 4.41
N PHE A 295 -14.41 2.70 5.65
CA PHE A 295 -14.58 1.72 6.72
C PHE A 295 -15.60 2.22 7.73
N GLU A 296 -16.17 1.28 8.47
CA GLU A 296 -16.95 1.59 9.65
C GLU A 296 -16.16 1.25 10.91
N PHE A 297 -16.43 1.99 11.98
CA PHE A 297 -15.88 1.73 13.31
C PHE A 297 -16.89 2.09 14.38
N ASP A 298 -16.68 1.59 15.60
CA ASP A 298 -17.49 1.93 16.77
C ASP A 298 -16.81 3.06 17.55
N ALA A 299 -17.42 4.25 17.57
CA ALA A 299 -16.87 5.41 18.26
C ALA A 299 -16.79 5.22 19.78
N TYR A 300 -17.44 4.20 20.33
CA TYR A 300 -17.25 3.79 21.73
C TYR A 300 -15.78 3.55 22.07
N GLU A 301 -14.97 3.03 21.14
CA GLU A 301 -13.54 2.76 21.39
C GLU A 301 -12.64 4.00 21.27
N ALA A 302 -13.22 5.20 21.12
CA ALA A 302 -12.46 6.45 21.10
C ALA A 302 -11.68 6.66 22.39
N THR A 303 -10.45 7.16 22.27
CA THR A 303 -9.48 7.22 23.37
C THR A 303 -9.67 8.40 24.33
N SER A 304 -10.54 9.34 23.99
CA SER A 304 -10.87 10.51 24.82
C SER A 304 -12.18 11.17 24.39
N ASN A 305 -12.69 12.08 25.23
CA ASN A 305 -13.86 12.90 24.90
C ASN A 305 -13.65 13.76 23.64
N SER A 306 -12.45 14.33 23.46
CA SER A 306 -12.13 15.15 22.28
C SER A 306 -11.94 14.29 21.03
N ALA A 307 -11.38 13.09 21.16
CA ALA A 307 -11.35 12.11 20.08
C ALA A 307 -12.78 11.79 19.63
N TRP A 308 -13.65 11.39 20.56
CA TRP A 308 -15.03 11.02 20.31
C TRP A 308 -15.87 12.16 19.74
N GLY A 309 -15.83 13.34 20.37
CA GLY A 309 -16.73 14.46 20.09
C GLY A 309 -16.20 15.49 19.09
N THR A 310 -14.95 15.34 18.62
CA THR A 310 -14.35 16.34 17.72
C THR A 310 -13.46 15.71 16.65
N HIS A 311 -12.47 14.90 17.01
CA HIS A 311 -11.48 14.42 16.01
C HIS A 311 -12.02 13.29 15.11
N LEU A 312 -13.00 12.53 15.59
CA LEU A 312 -13.64 11.44 14.85
C LEU A 312 -15.03 11.84 14.33
N GLN A 313 -15.21 13.13 14.02
CA GLN A 313 -16.44 13.73 13.52
C GLN A 313 -16.17 14.75 12.42
N GLY A 314 -17.16 14.95 11.53
CA GLY A 314 -17.08 15.94 10.46
C GLY A 314 -15.94 15.63 9.48
N LYS A 315 -15.21 16.66 9.03
CA LYS A 315 -14.04 16.50 8.16
C LYS A 315 -12.76 16.77 8.96
N LYS A 316 -11.85 15.79 9.03
CA LYS A 316 -10.59 15.91 9.78
C LYS A 316 -9.42 15.30 9.03
N VAL A 317 -8.24 15.89 9.20
CA VAL A 317 -6.99 15.29 8.73
C VAL A 317 -6.55 14.25 9.75
N VAL A 318 -6.53 12.99 9.34
CA VAL A 318 -6.19 11.85 10.17
C VAL A 318 -5.31 10.87 9.40
N THR A 319 -4.66 9.98 10.14
CA THR A 319 -3.85 8.88 9.62
C THR A 319 -4.43 7.55 10.11
N PRO A 320 -5.46 6.99 9.45
CA PRO A 320 -5.92 5.64 9.74
C PRO A 320 -4.91 4.58 9.32
N ILE A 321 -4.80 3.55 10.15
CA ILE A 321 -4.12 2.29 9.85
C ILE A 321 -5.19 1.24 9.63
N CYS A 322 -5.21 0.64 8.44
CA CYS A 322 -6.32 -0.19 7.99
C CYS A 322 -5.82 -1.50 7.38
N PHE A 323 -6.68 -2.51 7.44
CA PHE A 323 -6.55 -3.75 6.70
C PHE A 323 -7.49 -3.73 5.48
N VAL A 324 -6.99 -4.06 4.30
CA VAL A 324 -7.77 -4.08 3.06
C VAL A 324 -8.62 -5.34 2.99
N LYS A 325 -9.95 -5.16 3.02
CA LYS A 325 -10.94 -6.23 2.94
C LYS A 325 -11.35 -6.49 1.49
N SER A 326 -11.51 -5.44 0.70
CA SER A 326 -11.94 -5.53 -0.69
C SER A 326 -11.37 -4.37 -1.52
N VAL A 327 -11.21 -4.63 -2.82
CA VAL A 327 -10.92 -3.61 -3.83
C VAL A 327 -11.85 -3.92 -5.00
N VAL A 328 -12.82 -3.04 -5.25
CA VAL A 328 -13.87 -3.23 -6.25
C VAL A 328 -13.90 -2.03 -7.18
N GLU A 329 -14.09 -2.25 -8.48
CA GLU A 329 -14.27 -1.17 -9.45
C GLU A 329 -15.76 -1.06 -9.82
N GLU A 330 -16.39 0.05 -9.46
CA GLU A 330 -17.80 0.32 -9.73
C GLU A 330 -17.96 1.66 -10.43
N LYS A 331 -18.64 1.68 -11.58
CA LYS A 331 -18.92 2.92 -12.34
C LYS A 331 -17.68 3.78 -12.62
N GLY A 332 -16.52 3.14 -12.81
CA GLY A 332 -15.25 3.81 -13.05
C GLY A 332 -14.56 4.39 -11.81
N GLU A 333 -15.03 4.04 -10.60
CA GLU A 333 -14.42 4.38 -9.32
C GLU A 333 -13.87 3.11 -8.65
N ILE A 334 -12.67 3.21 -8.07
CA ILE A 334 -12.11 2.12 -7.26
C ILE A 334 -12.55 2.34 -5.81
N ILE A 335 -13.35 1.43 -5.28
CA ILE A 335 -13.82 1.44 -3.90
C ILE A 335 -13.00 0.42 -3.12
N ILE A 336 -12.38 0.89 -2.05
CA ILE A 336 -11.55 0.10 -1.15
C ILE A 336 -12.26 -0.03 0.19
N GLY A 337 -12.78 -1.22 0.44
CA GLY A 337 -13.37 -1.58 1.73
C GLY A 337 -12.27 -1.92 2.72
N LEU A 338 -12.25 -1.22 3.85
CA LEU A 338 -11.21 -1.30 4.86
C LEU A 338 -11.79 -1.80 6.20
N SER A 339 -10.91 -2.38 7.03
CA SER A 339 -11.14 -2.61 8.45
C SER A 339 -10.13 -1.79 9.22
N CYS A 340 -10.58 -0.82 10.01
CA CYS A 340 -9.70 0.06 10.75
C CYS A 340 -9.10 -0.62 11.98
N LEU A 341 -7.79 -0.45 12.17
CA LEU A 341 -7.06 -0.85 13.37
C LEU A 341 -6.90 0.32 14.33
N ALA A 342 -6.47 1.48 13.81
CA ALA A 342 -6.25 2.66 14.62
C ALA A 342 -6.43 3.94 13.79
N ILE A 343 -6.77 5.05 14.43
CA ILE A 343 -6.85 6.36 13.78
C ILE A 343 -6.00 7.34 14.56
N GLY A 344 -5.00 7.93 13.91
CA GLY A 344 -4.16 8.96 14.49
C GLY A 344 -4.54 10.36 14.02
N SER A 345 -4.32 11.38 14.86
CA SER A 345 -4.43 12.79 14.50
C SER A 345 -3.26 13.60 15.02
N TYR A 346 -3.07 14.80 14.44
CA TYR A 346 -1.95 15.71 14.74
C TYR A 346 -0.58 15.05 14.58
N PHE A 347 -0.46 14.08 13.68
CA PHE A 347 0.83 13.55 13.28
C PHE A 347 1.56 14.61 12.46
N LEU A 348 2.90 14.55 12.44
CA LEU A 348 3.67 15.35 11.50
C LEU A 348 3.14 15.13 10.09
N GLU A 349 3.08 16.23 9.34
CA GLU A 349 2.61 16.16 7.98
C GLU A 349 3.61 15.37 7.13
N HIS A 350 3.08 14.37 6.42
CA HIS A 350 3.84 13.55 5.50
C HIS A 350 4.49 14.44 4.43
N GLN A 351 5.76 14.21 4.11
CA GLN A 351 6.55 15.09 3.23
C GLN A 351 5.87 15.40 1.89
N TYR A 352 5.15 14.44 1.32
CA TYR A 352 4.36 14.66 0.10
C TYR A 352 3.29 15.75 0.26
N ARG A 353 2.60 15.79 1.39
CA ARG A 353 1.57 16.80 1.66
C ARG A 353 2.19 18.18 1.91
N GLN A 354 3.34 18.24 2.58
CA GLN A 354 4.11 19.49 2.71
C GLN A 354 4.47 20.08 1.33
N ASN A 355 4.82 19.21 0.38
CA ASN A 355 5.13 19.61 -1.00
C ASN A 355 3.88 19.94 -1.83
N ASP A 356 2.77 19.21 -1.64
CA ASP A 356 1.51 19.45 -2.35
C ASP A 356 0.88 20.78 -1.92
N ASP A 357 0.95 21.13 -0.63
CA ASP A 357 0.52 22.43 -0.12
C ASP A 357 1.39 23.58 -0.66
N ASN A 358 2.71 23.39 -0.74
CA ASN A 358 3.60 24.35 -1.40
C ASN A 358 3.28 24.49 -2.89
N LEU A 359 2.98 23.39 -3.59
CA LEU A 359 2.60 23.41 -5.00
C LEU A 359 1.24 24.09 -5.21
N GLN A 360 0.29 23.91 -4.29
CA GLN A 360 -1.01 24.59 -4.29
C GLN A 360 -0.88 26.08 -3.94
N LEU A 361 -0.02 26.45 -2.99
CA LEU A 361 0.33 27.85 -2.69
C LEU A 361 0.99 28.54 -3.88
N ILE A 362 1.90 27.84 -4.55
CA ILE A 362 2.52 28.28 -5.80
C ILE A 362 1.44 28.46 -6.88
N LYS A 363 0.60 27.45 -7.13
CA LYS A 363 -0.49 27.54 -8.11
C LYS A 363 -1.50 28.65 -7.79
N ALA A 364 -1.85 28.86 -6.53
CA ALA A 364 -2.73 29.93 -6.08
C ALA A 364 -2.09 31.31 -6.27
N LYS A 365 -0.79 31.45 -5.95
CA LYS A 365 -0.01 32.66 -6.24
C LYS A 365 0.12 32.94 -7.72
N PHE A 366 0.21 31.92 -8.57
CA PHE A 366 0.30 32.09 -10.02
C PHE A 366 -1.08 32.28 -10.67
N SER A 367 -2.16 31.73 -10.11
CA SER A 367 -3.53 31.99 -10.55
C SER A 367 -3.88 33.47 -10.44
N SER A 368 -3.41 34.17 -9.40
CA SER A 368 -3.59 35.62 -9.26
C SER A 368 -2.73 36.46 -10.21
N TYR A 369 -1.84 35.85 -11.02
CA TYR A 369 -1.10 36.55 -12.08
C TYR A 369 -1.71 36.37 -13.48
N PHE A 370 -2.77 35.56 -13.62
CA PHE A 370 -3.41 35.27 -14.92
C PHE A 370 -4.89 35.70 -14.98
N ASP A 371 -5.41 36.36 -13.94
CA ASP A 371 -6.79 36.89 -13.89
C ASP A 371 -6.86 38.44 -14.01
N GLU A 372 -5.78 39.12 -14.37
CA GLU A 372 -5.82 40.53 -14.76
C GLU A 372 -5.48 40.68 -16.26
N ASP A 373 -6.49 41.11 -17.01
CA ASP A 373 -6.44 41.74 -18.33
C ASP A 373 -6.15 40.87 -19.57
N VAL A 374 -7.20 40.21 -20.06
CA VAL A 374 -7.43 40.06 -21.52
C VAL A 374 -8.89 40.41 -21.82
N ASP A 375 -9.24 41.67 -21.60
CA ASP A 375 -10.27 42.37 -22.35
C ASP A 375 -9.65 43.69 -22.84
N ASP A 376 -9.87 44.00 -24.12
CA ASP A 376 -9.40 45.17 -24.89
C ASP A 376 -7.99 45.15 -25.53
N LEU A 377 -7.87 44.48 -26.69
CA LEU A 377 -7.59 45.07 -28.02
C LEU A 377 -7.36 44.03 -29.12
#